data_AF-X1UN94-F1
#
_entry.id   AF-X1UN94-F1
#
_cell.length_a   1.000
_cell.length_b   1.000
_cell.length_c   1.000
_cell.angle_alpha   90.00
_cell.angle_beta   90.00
_cell.angle_gamma   90.00
#
_symmetry.space_group_name_H-M   'P 1'
#
loop_
_entity.id
_entity.type
_entity.pdbx_description
1 polymer ?
#
loop_
_entity_poly.entity_id
_entity_poly.type
_entity_poly.pdbx_seq_one_letter_code
_entity_poly.pdbx_strand_id
1 'polypeptide(L)' 'MSRVVQRQDVIDHLKAGGEVTGGPISGYSIRGGQYGGWTVRSDTLISLLQAGLIDKEEDKVSYYNHYRWKSQQRSGAERL' A
#
# COMPACT_ATOMS: atom_id res chain seq x y z
N MET A 1 -5.47 -18.01 -11.98
CA MET A 1 -5.57 -17.96 -10.51
C MET A 1 -4.71 -16.82 -10.01
N SER A 2 -5.31 -15.75 -9.49
CA SER A 2 -4.55 -14.65 -8.89
C SER A 2 -3.96 -15.14 -7.57
N ARG A 3 -2.64 -15.03 -7.40
CA ARG A 3 -1.96 -15.41 -6.16
C ARG A 3 -2.18 -14.32 -5.12
N VAL A 4 -2.46 -14.72 -3.88
CA VAL A 4 -2.65 -13.79 -2.76
C VAL A 4 -1.30 -13.58 -2.08
N VAL A 5 -0.90 -12.32 -1.94
CA VAL A 5 0.36 -11.94 -1.26
C VAL A 5 0.20 -12.10 0.24
N GLN A 6 1.24 -12.58 0.93
CA GLN A 6 1.22 -12.64 2.39
C GLN A 6 1.31 -11.23 2.98
N ARG A 7 0.74 -11.05 4.18
CA ARG A 7 0.73 -9.75 4.86
C ARG A 7 2.14 -9.14 5.00
N GLN A 8 3.13 -9.95 5.36
CA GLN A 8 4.49 -9.49 5.56
C GLN A 8 5.11 -8.98 4.25
N ASP A 9 4.96 -9.73 3.16
CA ASP A 9 5.42 -9.33 1.83
C ASP A 9 4.77 -8.02 1.33
N VAL A 10 3.50 -7.78 1.65
CA VAL A 10 2.83 -6.49 1.35
C VAL A 10 3.49 -5.35 2.10
N ILE A 11 3.81 -5.55 3.39
CA ILE A 11 4.48 -4.54 4.22
C ILE A 11 5.88 -4.25 3.68
N ASP A 12 6.66 -5.30 3.37
CA ASP A 12 8.02 -5.15 2.85
C ASP A 12 8.04 -4.46 1.49
N HIS A 13 7.10 -4.81 0.60
CA HIS A 13 6.93 -4.13 -0.69
C HIS A 13 6.64 -2.64 -0.52
N LEU A 14 5.68 -2.29 0.36
CA LEU A 14 5.33 -0.89 0.61
C LEU A 14 6.50 -0.12 1.24
N LYS A 15 7.20 -0.70 2.22
CA LYS A 15 8.39 -0.10 2.86
C LYS A 15 9.54 0.13 1.89
N ALA A 16 9.68 -0.74 0.88
CA ALA A 16 10.67 -0.58 -0.19
C ALA A 16 10.32 0.55 -1.19
N GLY A 17 9.24 1.30 -0.96
CA GLY A 17 8.75 2.36 -1.86
C GLY A 17 7.80 1.83 -2.93
N GLY A 18 7.39 0.56 -2.82
CA GLY A 18 6.38 -0.03 -3.68
C GLY A 18 4.98 0.49 -3.38
N GLU A 19 4.06 0.19 -4.30
CA GLU A 19 2.68 0.65 -4.24
C GLU A 19 1.70 -0.53 -4.34
N VAL A 20 0.57 -0.39 -3.66
CA VAL A 20 -0.63 -1.21 -3.90
C VAL A 20 -1.70 -0.33 -4.53
N THR A 21 -2.33 -0.82 -5.60
CA THR A 21 -3.44 -0.12 -6.26
C THR A 21 -4.72 -0.93 -6.17
N GLY A 22 -5.87 -0.24 -6.12
CA GLY A 22 -7.13 -0.94 -6.15
C GLY A 22 -8.31 -0.18 -5.57
N GLY A 23 -9.42 -0.89 -5.42
CA GLY A 23 -10.62 -0.35 -4.84
C GLY A 23 -11.55 -1.42 -4.29
N PRO A 24 -12.61 -1.00 -3.57
CA PRO A 24 -13.56 -1.93 -2.95
C PRO A 24 -14.25 -2.86 -3.96
N ILE A 25 -14.41 -2.40 -5.21
CA ILE A 25 -15.08 -3.15 -6.29
C ILE A 25 -14.08 -4.02 -7.06
N SER A 26 -12.93 -3.45 -7.42
CA SER A 26 -11.94 -4.10 -8.31
C SER A 26 -10.96 -5.02 -7.57
N GLY A 27 -10.94 -4.97 -6.24
CA GLY A 27 -9.91 -5.59 -5.42
C GLY A 27 -8.62 -4.78 -5.39
N TYR A 28 -7.64 -5.26 -4.62
CA TYR A 28 -6.34 -4.61 -4.42
C TYR A 28 -5.22 -5.48 -4.95
N SER A 29 -4.23 -4.87 -5.58
CA SER A 29 -3.10 -5.60 -6.18
C SER A 29 -1.79 -4.83 -6.03
N ILE A 30 -0.70 -5.57 -5.94
CA ILE A 30 0.65 -4.97 -5.94
C ILE A 30 0.95 -4.38 -7.32
N ARG A 31 1.44 -3.14 -7.35
CA ARG A 31 1.92 -2.49 -8.57
C ARG A 31 3.44 -2.60 -8.66
N GLY A 32 3.91 -3.27 -9.72
CA GLY A 32 5.34 -3.46 -10.00
C GLY A 32 6.05 -4.44 -9.05
N GLY A 33 7.35 -4.65 -9.28
CA GLY A 33 8.19 -5.54 -8.46
C GLY A 33 7.89 -7.03 -8.61
N GLN A 34 8.46 -7.83 -7.71
CA GLN A 34 8.38 -9.31 -7.72
C GLN A 34 6.94 -9.84 -7.58
N TYR A 35 6.08 -9.09 -6.89
CA TYR A 35 4.68 -9.45 -6.65
C TYR A 35 3.70 -8.72 -7.57
N GLY A 36 4.19 -8.07 -8.64
CA GLY A 36 3.36 -7.29 -9.56
C GLY A 36 2.13 -8.07 -10.05
N GLY A 37 0.93 -7.49 -9.85
CA GLY A 37 -0.35 -8.08 -10.24
C GLY A 37 -0.91 -9.12 -9.27
N TRP A 38 -0.23 -9.41 -8.15
CA TRP A 38 -0.75 -10.31 -7.13
C TRP A 38 -1.75 -9.59 -6.23
N THR A 39 -2.76 -10.34 -5.76
CA THR A 39 -3.87 -9.81 -4.97
C THR A 39 -3.45 -9.53 -3.54
N VAL A 40 -3.83 -8.35 -3.05
CA VAL A 40 -3.70 -7.93 -1.66
C VAL A 40 -5.07 -8.03 -0.99
N ARG A 41 -5.13 -8.63 0.20
CA ARG A 41 -6.39 -8.70 0.94
C ARG A 41 -6.77 -7.33 1.50
N SER A 42 -8.06 -7.01 1.43
CA SER A 42 -8.62 -5.78 1.96
C SER A 42 -8.33 -5.60 3.46
N ASP A 43 -8.39 -6.70 4.24
CA ASP A 43 -8.13 -6.66 5.69
C ASP A 43 -6.70 -6.20 6.02
N THR A 44 -5.73 -6.58 5.20
CA THR A 44 -4.34 -6.14 5.33
C THR A 44 -4.24 -4.62 5.17
N LEU A 45 -4.81 -4.06 4.10
CA LEU A 45 -4.77 -2.61 3.86
C LEU A 45 -5.54 -1.83 4.92
N ILE A 46 -6.73 -2.28 5.29
CA ILE A 46 -7.54 -1.64 6.33
C ILE A 46 -6.77 -1.60 7.65
N SER A 47 -6.14 -2.73 8.04
CA SER A 47 -5.33 -2.78 9.25
C SER A 47 -4.15 -1.80 9.22
N LEU A 48 -3.47 -1.69 8.07
CA LEU A 48 -2.32 -0.78 7.91
C LEU A 48 -2.74 0.69 7.91
N LEU A 49 -3.89 1.03 7.31
CA LEU A 49 -4.47 2.37 7.34
C LEU A 49 -4.88 2.78 8.75
N GLN A 50 -5.58 1.89 9.46
CA GLN A 50 -6.00 2.14 10.85
C GLN A 50 -4.80 2.30 11.78
N ALA A 51 -3.70 1.60 11.52
CA ALA A 51 -2.44 1.76 12.22
C ALA A 51 -1.66 3.03 11.81
N GLY A 52 -2.12 3.78 10.81
CA GLY A 52 -1.45 4.98 10.30
C GLY A 52 -0.11 4.71 9.61
N LEU A 53 0.12 3.47 9.16
CA LEU A 53 1.39 3.03 8.56
C LEU A 53 1.49 3.33 7.06
N ILE A 54 0.35 3.50 6.39
CA ILE A 54 0.24 3.74 4.96
C ILE A 54 -0.72 4.90 4.70
N ASP A 55 -0.48 5.62 3.63
CA ASP A 55 -1.39 6.66 3.13
C ASP A 55 -2.23 6.12 1.97
N LYS A 56 -3.44 6.66 1.83
CA LYS A 56 -4.37 6.40 0.72
C LYS A 56 -4.48 7.66 -0.13
N GLU A 57 -4.02 7.58 -1.36
CA GLU A 57 -4.19 8.63 -2.38
C GLU A 57 -5.24 8.18 -3.40
N GLU A 58 -6.30 8.95 -3.57
CA GLU A 58 -7.32 8.65 -4.59
C GLU A 58 -6.89 9.20 -5.95
N ASP A 59 -6.73 8.34 -6.95
CA ASP A 59 -6.45 8.79 -8.31
C ASP A 59 -7.75 9.16 -9.01
N LYS A 60 -7.96 10.47 -9.18
CA LYS A 60 -9.17 11.04 -9.80
C LYS A 60 -9.33 10.70 -11.28
N VAL A 61 -8.29 10.17 -11.93
CA VAL A 61 -8.28 9.85 -13.36
C VAL A 61 -8.65 8.39 -13.60
N SER A 62 -8.14 7.48 -12.78
CA SER A 62 -8.24 6.02 -12.99
C SER A 62 -9.22 5.33 -12.04
N TYR A 63 -9.86 6.05 -11.11
CA TYR A 63 -10.76 5.53 -10.06
C TYR A 63 -10.10 4.48 -9.13
N TYR A 64 -8.78 4.33 -9.19
CA TYR A 64 -8.03 3.46 -8.29
C TYR A 64 -7.46 4.27 -7.14
N ASN A 65 -7.44 3.65 -5.96
CA ASN A 65 -6.73 4.18 -4.82
C ASN A 65 -5.31 3.64 -4.86
N HIS A 66 -4.36 4.51 -4.55
CA HIS A 66 -2.95 4.21 -4.39
C HIS A 66 -2.64 4.15 -2.90
N TYR A 67 -2.04 3.06 -2.47
CA TYR A 67 -1.64 2.82 -1.11
C TYR A 67 -0.12 2.73 -1.06
N ARG A 68 0.49 3.63 -0.28
CA ARG A 68 1.95 3.76 -0.18
C ARG A 68 2.35 3.78 1.28
N TRP A 69 3.56 3.29 1.58
CA TRP A 69 4.10 3.43 2.92
C TRP A 69 4.15 4.91 3.29
N LYS A 70 3.64 5.23 4.49
CA LYS A 70 3.75 6.57 5.01
C LYS A 70 5.23 6.82 5.23
N SER A 71 5.83 7.62 4.34
CA SER A 71 7.18 8.09 4.57
C SER A 71 7.14 8.80 5.91
N GLN A 72 7.78 8.19 6.90
CA GLN A 72 8.03 8.81 8.17
C GLN A 72 9.00 9.94 7.85
N GLN A 73 8.44 11.07 7.41
CA GLN A 73 9.14 12.33 7.29
C GLN A 73 9.74 12.51 8.68
N ARG A 74 11.05 12.26 8.79
CA ARG A 74 11.80 12.48 10.03
C ARG A 74 11.35 13.84 10.50
N SER A 75 10.63 13.89 11.61
CA SER A 75 10.39 15.12 12.32
C SER A 75 11.76 15.64 12.70
N GLY A 76 12.35 16.45 11.82
CA GLY A 76 13.53 17.26 12.10
C GLY A 76 13.10 18.43 12.99
N ALA A 77 12.57 18.10 14.15
CA ALA A 77 12.69 18.88 15.38
C ALA A 77 13.59 17.99 16.25
N GLU A 78 14.78 18.34 16.70
CA GLU A 78 15.35 19.62 17.06
C GLU A 78 16.79 19.70 16.56
N ARG A 79 17.17 20.81 15.93
CA ARG A 79 18.53 21.34 16.08
C ARG A 79 18.41 22.50 17.05
N LEU A 80 18.84 22.25 18.28
CA LEU A 80 19.23 23.25 19.28
C LEU A 80 20.25 24.23 18.68
#